data_AF-A0A971XYA2-F1
#
_entry.id   AF-A0A971XYA2-F1
#
_cell.length_a   1.000
_cell.length_b   1.000
_cell.length_c   1.000
_cell.angle_alpha   90.00
_cell.angle_beta   90.00
_cell.angle_gamma   90.00
#
_symmetry.space_group_name_H-M   'P 1'
#
loop_
_entity.id
_entity.type
_entity.pdbx_description
1 polymer ?
#
loop_
_entity_poly.entity_id
_entity_poly.type
_entity_poly.pdbx_seq_one_letter_code
_entity_poly.pdbx_strand_id
1 'polypeptide(L)' 'NKTMLQWAFGLMLGGAVGNLVDRVIFHWVTDFIDVKFFPPIFNIADSALVIGVCLFALDSILEWKRERRAA' A
#
# COMPACT_ATOMS: atom_id res chain seq x y z
N ASN A 1 -13.74 -9.72 -1.33
CA ASN A 1 -14.10 -9.73 -2.78
C ASN A 1 -12.79 -9.95 -3.52
N LYS A 2 -12.59 -11.07 -4.24
CA LYS A 2 -11.24 -11.53 -4.65
C LYS A 2 -10.41 -10.45 -5.37
N THR A 3 -11.07 -9.62 -6.18
CA THR A 3 -10.46 -8.52 -6.92
C THR A 3 -9.82 -7.46 -6.01
N MET A 4 -10.46 -7.10 -4.89
CA MET A 4 -9.97 -6.07 -3.98
C MET A 4 -8.67 -6.52 -3.28
N LEU A 5 -8.61 -7.80 -2.89
CA LEU A 5 -7.42 -8.41 -2.31
C LEU A 5 -6.26 -8.51 -3.32
N GLN A 6 -6.57 -8.83 -4.58
CA GLN A 6 -5.57 -8.82 -5.67
C GLN A 6 -4.96 -7.43 -5.87
N TRP A 7 -5.77 -6.39 -5.89
CA TRP A 7 -5.29 -5.00 -5.97
C TRP A 7 -4.44 -4.62 -4.76
N ALA A 8 -4.88 -4.99 -3.55
CA ALA A 8 -4.12 -4.73 -2.32
C ALA A 8 -2.71 -5.34 -2.38
N PHE A 9 -2.62 -6.63 -2.71
CA PHE A 9 -1.33 -7.31 -2.84
C PHE A 9 -0.49 -6.79 -4.00
N GLY A 10 -1.10 -6.48 -5.15
CA GLY A 10 -0.40 -5.89 -6.29
C GLY A 10 0.24 -4.56 -5.95
N LEU A 11 -0.49 -3.68 -5.23
CA LEU A 11 0.02 -2.39 -4.77
C LEU A 11 1.15 -2.55 -3.74
N MET A 12 0.97 -3.43 -2.75
CA MET A 12 1.98 -3.66 -1.72
C MET A 12 3.26 -4.26 -2.32
N LEU A 13 3.13 -5.25 -3.21
CA LEU A 13 4.27 -5.88 -3.87
C LEU A 13 4.97 -4.88 -4.81
N GLY A 14 4.20 -4.14 -5.61
CA GLY A 14 4.75 -3.12 -6.51
C GLY A 14 5.52 -2.03 -5.76
N GLY A 15 4.97 -1.51 -4.66
CA GLY A 15 5.64 -0.53 -3.82
C GLY A 15 6.90 -1.09 -3.14
N ALA A 16 6.83 -2.29 -2.59
CA ALA A 16 7.99 -2.95 -1.99
C ALA A 16 9.12 -3.19 -3.02
N VAL A 17 8.76 -3.67 -4.22
CA VAL A 17 9.72 -3.87 -5.32
C VAL A 17 10.30 -2.55 -5.81
N GLY A 18 9.50 -1.49 -5.97
CA GLY A 18 10.00 -0.17 -6.38
C GLY A 18 11.07 0.36 -5.42
N ASN A 19 10.77 0.37 -4.12
CA ASN A 19 11.73 0.80 -3.11
C ASN A 19 12.94 -0.17 -2.96
N LEU A 20 12.79 -1.45 -3.32
CA LEU A 20 13.91 -2.39 -3.36
C LEU A 20 14.84 -2.12 -4.55
N VAL A 21 14.28 -1.87 -5.73
CA VAL A 21 15.03 -1.53 -6.95
C VAL A 21 15.87 -0.28 -6.72
N ASP A 22 15.28 0.75 -6.11
CA ASP A 22 16.00 1.96 -5.72
C ASP A 22 17.22 1.65 -4.84
N ARG A 23 17.03 0.84 -3.79
CA ARG A 23 18.13 0.46 -2.89
C ARG A 23 19.20 -0.40 -3.56
N VAL A 24 18.84 -1.21 -4.55
CA VAL A 24 19.79 -2.05 -5.28
C VAL A 24 20.62 -1.22 -6.25
N ILE A 25 20.01 -0.26 -6.93
CA ILE A 25 20.68 0.53 -7.99
C ILE A 25 21.39 1.76 -7.40
N PHE A 26 20.72 2.47 -6.50
CA PHE A 26 21.17 3.75 -5.98
C PHE A 26 21.68 3.68 -4.53
N HIS A 27 21.46 2.58 -3.80
CA HIS A 27 21.79 2.45 -2.36
C HIS A 27 20.98 3.35 -1.40
N TRP A 28 20.01 4.11 -1.90
CA TRP A 28 19.01 4.85 -1.12
C TRP A 28 17.65 4.81 -1.83
N VAL A 29 16.61 5.31 -1.17
CA VAL A 29 15.27 5.49 -1.76
C VAL A 29 15.09 6.94 -2.16
N THR A 30 14.53 7.19 -3.34
CA THR A 30 14.32 8.56 -3.82
C THR A 30 12.95 9.08 -3.40
N ASP A 31 12.94 10.00 -2.43
CA ASP A 31 11.73 10.69 -1.96
C ASP A 31 11.57 12.03 -2.69
N PHE A 32 10.40 12.27 -3.26
CA PHE A 32 10.16 13.44 -4.13
C PHE A 32 8.79 14.09 -3.97
N ILE A 33 7.87 13.46 -3.24
CA ILE A 33 6.55 14.02 -2.96
C ILE A 33 6.62 14.74 -1.61
N ASP A 34 6.62 16.07 -1.67
CA ASP A 34 6.60 16.95 -0.50
C ASP A 34 5.23 17.64 -0.39
N VAL A 35 4.53 17.41 0.72
CA VAL A 35 3.21 17.96 0.99
C VAL A 35 3.31 18.88 2.20
N LYS A 36 3.06 20.18 1.99
CA LYS A 36 3.30 21.26 2.97
C LYS A 36 2.78 21.03 4.40
N PHE A 37 1.67 20.29 4.56
CA PHE A 37 1.03 20.02 5.85
C PHE A 37 1.28 18.59 6.37
N PHE A 38 2.11 17.82 5.67
CA PHE A 38 2.46 16.45 6.00
C PHE A 38 4.00 16.35 6.05
N PRO A 39 4.60 16.40 7.26
CA PRO A 39 6.06 16.50 7.41
C PRO A 39 6.89 15.42 6.70
N PRO A 40 6.44 14.15 6.58
CA PRO A 40 7.21 13.15 5.84
C PRO A 40 7.17 13.40 4.33
N ILE A 41 8.35 13.50 3.71
CA ILE A 41 8.50 13.37 2.26
C ILE A 41 8.38 11.88 1.93
N PHE A 42 7.72 11.56 0.82
CA PHE A 42 7.50 10.17 0.42
C PHE A 42 7.59 10.02 -1.09
N ASN A 43 7.43 8.79 -1.58
CA ASN A 43 7.39 8.51 -3.01
C ASN A 43 6.13 7.72 -3.42
N ILE A 44 6.05 7.38 -4.72
CA ILE A 44 4.92 6.61 -5.26
C ILE A 44 4.88 5.18 -4.68
N ALA A 45 6.04 4.57 -4.41
CA ALA A 45 6.11 3.24 -3.82
C ALA A 45 5.53 3.22 -2.39
N ASP A 46 5.80 4.25 -1.58
CA ASP A 46 5.21 4.41 -0.25
C ASP A 46 3.70 4.63 -0.34
N SER A 47 3.25 5.44 -1.31
CA SER A 47 1.83 5.65 -1.57
C SER A 47 1.13 4.34 -1.93
N ALA A 48 1.75 3.51 -2.78
CA ALA A 48 1.23 2.20 -3.14
C ALA A 48 1.16 1.26 -1.93
N LEU A 49 2.18 1.25 -1.06
CA LEU A 49 2.17 0.49 0.18
C LEU A 49 1.02 0.91 1.10
N VAL A 50 0.85 2.21 1.34
CA VAL A 50 -0.22 2.73 2.21
C VAL A 50 -1.60 2.40 1.66
N ILE A 51 -1.84 2.64 0.36
CA ILE A 51 -3.13 2.34 -0.27
C ILE A 51 -3.40 0.83 -0.24
N GLY A 52 -2.39 0.00 -0.54
CA GLY A 52 -2.51 -1.45 -0.50
C GLY A 52 -2.88 -1.98 0.90
N VAL A 53 -2.22 -1.49 1.95
CA VAL A 53 -2.55 -1.83 3.34
C VAL A 53 -3.96 -1.38 3.71
N CYS A 54 -4.37 -0.16 3.34
CA CYS A 54 -5.72 0.33 3.58
C CYS A 54 -6.78 -0.52 2.87
N LEU A 55 -6.54 -0.94 1.62
CA LEU A 55 -7.44 -1.84 0.89
C LEU A 55 -7.52 -3.22 1.55
N PHE A 56 -6.39 -3.79 1.95
CA PHE A 56 -6.36 -5.08 2.66
C PHE A 56 -7.16 -5.02 3.97
N ALA A 57 -6.94 -3.98 4.78
CA ALA A 57 -7.66 -3.77 6.03
C ALA A 57 -9.17 -3.58 5.79
N LEU A 58 -9.55 -2.83 4.76
CA LEU A 58 -10.95 -2.61 4.41
C LEU A 58 -11.63 -3.91 3.94
N ASP A 59 -11.01 -4.72 3.07
CA ASP A 59 -11.60 -6.00 2.64
C ASP A 59 -11.77 -6.95 3.85
N SER A 60 -10.78 -6.99 4.76
CA SER A 60 -10.83 -7.79 6.00
C SER A 60 -11.98 -7.38 6.93
N ILE A 61 -12.18 -6.06 7.14
CA ILE A 61 -13.27 -5.53 7.96
C ILE A 61 -14.63 -5.82 7.31
N LEU A 62 -14.74 -5.69 5.98
CA LEU A 62 -15.96 -5.97 5.25
C LEU A 62 -16.30 -7.46 5.29
N GLU A 63 -15.31 -8.34 5.22
CA GLU A 63 -15.48 -9.78 5.37
C GLU A 63 -16.00 -10.15 6.76
N TRP A 64 -15.36 -9.64 7.82
CA TRP A 64 -15.83 -9.82 9.19
C TRP A 64 -17.29 -9.35 9.39
N LYS A 65 -17.67 -8.21 8.81
CA LYS A 65 -19.06 -7.70 8.85
C LYS A 65 -20.05 -8.55 8.05
N ARG A 66 -19.60 -9.27 7.01
CA ARG A 66 -20.46 -10.18 6.24
C ARG A 66 -20.71 -11.45 7.04
N GLU A 67 -19.67 -12.03 7.64
CA GLU A 67 -19.77 -13.20 8.51
C GLU A 67 -20.72 -12.97 9.68
N ARG A 68 -20.58 -11.83 10.39
CA ARG A 68 -21.47 -11.47 11.51
C ARG A 68 -22.92 -11.20 11.14
N ARG A 69 -23.21 -10.91 9.87
CA ARG A 69 -24.59 -10.72 9.38
C ARG A 69 -25.22 -12.02 8.86
N ALA A 70 -24.40 -13.02 8.56
CA ALA A 70 -24.83 -14.33 8.11
C ALA A 70 -25.06 -15.31 9.27
N ALA A 71 -24.55 -14.99 10.46
CA ALA A 71 -24.81 -15.66 11.73
C ALA A 71 -26.03 -15.05 12.44
#